data_AF-A0A4Q6A8A9-F1
#
_entry.id   AF-A0A4Q6A8A9-F1
#
_cell.length_a   1.000
_cell.length_b   1.000
_cell.length_c   1.000
_cell.angle_alpha   90.00
_cell.angle_beta   90.00
_cell.angle_gamma   90.00
#
_symmetry.space_group_name_H-M   'P 1'
#
loop_
_entity.id
_entity.type
_entity.pdbx_description
1 polymer ?
#
loop_
_entity_poly.entity_id
_entity_poly.type
_entity_poly.pdbx_seq_one_letter_code
_entity_poly.pdbx_strand_id
1 'polypeptide(L)'
;ACNNNNESKTADATAAETTLPEYKKEKPATKKKPAKNTSRKPVDNSELAALNEDGEVTGRTPKSAPVVESGMPNTDCKSPMSSEDFENFALKILDKADDDARLKVLTKNKGRLCFTTEQVRIIANNLDTQSGRYEVTRLLYAQTSDQSNYPKLESLFKTAYLKNKFKEILNPKQ
;
A
#
# COMPACT_ATOMS: atom_id res chain seq x y z
N ALA A 1 -26.59 64.42 33.84
CA ALA A 1 -25.16 64.12 33.57
C ALA A 1 -24.89 64.33 32.09
N CYS A 2 -23.69 64.80 31.77
CA CYS A 2 -23.29 65.46 30.53
C CYS A 2 -23.12 64.55 29.30
N ASN A 3 -23.15 65.20 28.13
CA ASN A 3 -22.60 64.80 26.83
C ASN A 3 -21.23 64.11 26.90
N ASN A 4 -20.92 63.24 25.93
CA ASN A 4 -19.85 63.48 24.95
C ASN A 4 -19.82 62.45 23.81
N ASN A 5 -19.68 63.00 22.59
CA ASN A 5 -19.24 62.35 21.36
C ASN A 5 -17.78 61.87 21.47
N ASN A 6 -17.38 60.89 20.65
CA ASN A 6 -16.43 61.03 19.52
C ASN A 6 -15.54 59.79 19.28
N GLU A 7 -15.16 59.66 18.02
CA GLU A 7 -14.01 58.95 17.42
C GLU A 7 -14.20 57.59 16.74
N SER A 8 -14.37 57.72 15.42
CA SER A 8 -13.90 56.86 14.33
C SER A 8 -12.57 56.15 14.59
N LYS A 9 -12.45 54.90 14.15
CA LYS A 9 -11.22 54.47 13.45
C LYS A 9 -11.47 53.31 12.48
N THR A 10 -11.13 53.60 11.24
CA THR A 10 -10.92 52.73 10.08
C THR A 10 -9.92 51.61 10.38
N ALA A 11 -10.20 50.42 9.85
CA ALA A 11 -9.18 49.41 9.54
C ALA A 11 -9.53 48.79 8.19
N ASP A 12 -8.90 49.35 7.16
CA ASP A 12 -8.75 48.78 5.83
C ASP A 12 -7.82 47.56 5.96
N ALA A 13 -8.29 46.38 5.55
CA ALA A 13 -7.48 45.19 5.45
C ALA A 13 -7.55 44.68 4.01
N THR A 14 -6.64 45.26 3.23
CA THR A 14 -6.18 44.82 1.92
C THR A 14 -5.81 43.33 1.96
N ALA A 15 -6.53 42.48 1.23
CA ALA A 15 -6.12 41.11 0.95
C ALA A 15 -5.68 41.02 -0.51
N ALA A 16 -4.38 40.77 -0.67
CA ALA A 16 -3.68 40.71 -1.94
C ALA A 16 -4.22 39.59 -2.85
N GLU A 17 -4.69 40.02 -4.01
CA GLU A 17 -4.93 39.18 -5.19
C GLU A 17 -3.56 38.76 -5.75
N THR A 18 -3.05 37.61 -5.31
CA THR A 18 -1.88 36.97 -5.93
C THR A 18 -2.38 36.02 -7.01
N THR A 19 -2.38 36.55 -8.23
CA THR A 19 -2.56 35.83 -9.49
C THR A 19 -1.41 34.82 -9.68
N LEU A 20 -1.75 33.54 -9.72
CA LEU A 20 -0.86 32.46 -10.16
C LEU A 20 -0.69 32.56 -11.69
N PRO A 21 0.55 32.53 -12.22
CA PRO A 21 0.77 32.51 -13.66
C PRO A 21 0.30 31.18 -14.27
N GLU A 22 -0.59 31.31 -15.26
CA GLU A 22 -1.10 30.24 -16.12
C GLU A 22 0.03 29.71 -17.01
N TYR A 23 0.65 28.58 -16.63
CA TYR A 23 1.67 27.92 -17.45
C TYR A 23 1.00 27.07 -18.54
N LYS A 24 1.13 27.55 -19.78
CA LYS A 24 0.65 26.90 -21.01
C LYS A 24 1.30 25.52 -21.17
N LYS A 25 0.47 24.47 -21.25
CA LYS A 25 0.90 23.12 -21.64
C LYS A 25 0.98 23.02 -23.16
N GLU A 26 2.18 23.10 -23.72
CA GLU A 26 2.46 22.64 -25.08
C GLU A 26 2.60 21.10 -25.11
N LYS A 27 1.94 20.48 -26.08
CA LYS A 27 2.04 19.05 -26.41
C LYS A 27 3.22 18.83 -27.36
N PRO A 28 3.96 17.72 -27.24
CA PRO A 28 4.63 17.14 -28.39
C PRO A 28 3.88 15.91 -28.90
N ALA A 29 3.60 15.92 -30.20
CA ALA A 29 3.03 14.83 -30.95
C ALA A 29 4.10 13.78 -31.36
N THR A 30 3.58 12.58 -31.56
CA THR A 30 4.10 11.32 -32.13
C THR A 30 5.03 11.40 -33.34
N LYS A 31 5.89 10.35 -33.48
CA LYS A 31 6.42 9.63 -34.69
C LYS A 31 7.74 8.91 -34.29
N LYS A 32 8.14 7.69 -34.65
CA LYS A 32 7.77 6.61 -35.61
C LYS A 32 8.55 5.31 -35.21
N LYS A 33 7.99 4.13 -35.49
CA LYS A 33 8.72 2.83 -35.65
C LYS A 33 9.43 2.79 -37.02
N PRO A 34 10.53 2.01 -37.22
CA PRO A 34 10.48 0.57 -37.63
C PRO A 34 11.69 -0.25 -37.07
N ALA A 35 11.99 -1.53 -37.34
CA ALA A 35 11.31 -2.82 -37.53
C ALA A 35 12.43 -3.90 -37.59
N LYS A 36 12.17 -5.13 -37.08
CA LYS A 36 12.87 -6.44 -37.32
C LYS A 36 14.35 -6.54 -36.85
N ASN A 37 14.86 -7.66 -36.35
CA ASN A 37 14.89 -9.00 -36.97
C ASN A 37 15.48 -10.07 -36.00
N THR A 38 15.01 -11.33 -36.13
CA THR A 38 15.75 -12.63 -35.97
C THR A 38 16.50 -12.96 -34.66
N SER A 39 16.59 -14.17 -34.11
CA SER A 39 16.10 -15.52 -34.40
C SER A 39 16.40 -16.40 -33.17
N ARG A 40 15.44 -17.24 -32.78
CA ARG A 40 15.53 -18.61 -32.20
C ARG A 40 16.89 -19.14 -31.68
N LYS A 41 16.86 -19.75 -30.48
CA LYS A 41 16.88 -21.23 -30.32
C LYS A 41 16.40 -21.67 -28.92
N PRO A 42 15.84 -22.90 -28.80
CA PRO A 42 15.24 -23.44 -27.59
C PRO A 42 16.30 -24.08 -26.69
N VAL A 43 16.12 -24.04 -25.37
CA VAL A 43 16.89 -24.86 -24.44
C VAL A 43 16.00 -25.99 -23.94
N ASP A 44 16.58 -27.17 -24.11
CA ASP A 44 16.01 -28.50 -24.05
C ASP A 44 15.79 -28.96 -22.59
N ASN A 45 14.77 -29.79 -22.43
CA ASN A 45 14.33 -30.35 -21.16
C ASN A 45 14.29 -31.89 -21.29
N SER A 46 15.41 -32.54 -21.01
CA SER A 46 15.62 -33.98 -20.70
C SER A 46 17.13 -34.11 -20.50
N GLU A 47 17.77 -34.89 -19.64
CA GLU A 47 17.51 -36.12 -18.89
C GLU A 47 18.87 -36.39 -18.19
N LEU A 48 19.03 -36.82 -16.94
CA LEU A 48 18.80 -38.13 -16.32
C LEU A 48 19.05 -37.88 -14.80
N ALA A 49 18.18 -38.30 -13.88
CA ALA A 49 18.11 -39.65 -13.28
C ALA A 49 19.37 -39.98 -12.45
N ALA A 50 19.35 -40.65 -11.31
CA ALA A 50 18.36 -41.17 -10.35
C ALA A 50 19.22 -41.74 -9.17
N LEU A 51 18.60 -42.52 -8.28
CA LEU A 51 19.12 -43.29 -7.13
C LEU A 51 18.88 -42.59 -5.78
N ASN A 52 17.73 -42.85 -5.12
CA ASN A 52 17.41 -44.01 -4.23
C ASN A 52 18.07 -43.81 -2.85
N GLU A 53 17.53 -44.14 -1.68
CA GLU A 53 16.35 -44.89 -1.23
C GLU A 53 16.25 -44.63 0.31
N ASP A 54 15.07 -44.84 0.87
CA ASP A 54 14.73 -45.18 2.27
C ASP A 54 15.50 -44.59 3.46
N GLY A 55 14.78 -43.75 4.21
CA GLY A 55 15.15 -43.36 5.56
C GLY A 55 13.92 -42.86 6.32
N GLU A 56 13.13 -43.80 6.82
CA GLU A 56 12.13 -43.58 7.85
C GLU A 56 12.78 -42.85 9.04
N VAL A 57 12.43 -41.58 9.26
CA VAL A 57 12.61 -40.94 10.56
C VAL A 57 11.34 -40.19 10.94
N THR A 58 10.65 -40.85 11.86
CA THR A 58 9.58 -40.38 12.72
C THR A 58 9.70 -38.91 13.13
N GLY A 59 8.61 -38.18 12.91
CA GLY A 59 8.02 -37.27 13.90
C GLY A 59 8.90 -36.11 14.40
N ARG A 60 8.63 -34.92 13.86
CA ARG A 60 8.56 -33.65 14.60
C ARG A 60 7.82 -32.63 13.76
N THR A 61 6.51 -32.60 13.95
CA THR A 61 5.69 -31.44 13.65
C THR A 61 6.29 -30.22 14.37
N PRO A 62 6.68 -29.13 13.69
CA PRO A 62 6.86 -27.87 14.39
C PRO A 62 5.49 -27.45 14.91
N LYS A 63 5.36 -27.59 16.23
CA LYS A 63 4.25 -27.14 17.06
C LYS A 63 4.03 -25.65 16.79
N SER A 64 3.14 -25.34 15.86
CA SER A 64 2.65 -23.98 15.64
C SER A 64 2.10 -23.47 16.97
N ALA A 65 2.76 -22.43 17.48
CA ALA A 65 2.39 -21.71 18.68
C ALA A 65 0.90 -21.29 18.64
N PRO A 66 0.26 -21.06 19.80
CA PRO A 66 -1.10 -20.55 19.83
C PRO A 66 -1.11 -19.21 19.10
N VAL A 67 -1.85 -19.14 18.00
CA VAL A 67 -2.16 -17.90 17.30
C VAL A 67 -2.92 -17.06 18.32
N VAL A 68 -2.26 -16.01 18.83
CA VAL A 68 -2.89 -15.04 19.71
C VAL A 68 -3.92 -14.32 18.85
N GLU A 69 -5.16 -14.78 18.93
CA GLU A 69 -6.30 -14.16 18.29
C GLU A 69 -6.67 -12.91 19.10
N SER A 70 -5.85 -11.87 18.92
CA SER A 70 -6.15 -10.53 19.44
C SER A 70 -7.33 -9.97 18.63
N GLY A 71 -8.48 -9.90 19.30
CA GLY A 71 -9.80 -9.63 18.71
C GLY A 71 -9.91 -8.33 17.91
N MET A 72 -10.06 -8.52 16.59
CA MET A 72 -10.74 -7.77 15.52
C MET A 72 -10.59 -6.24 15.40
N PRO A 73 -10.33 -5.75 14.17
CA PRO A 73 -11.45 -5.59 13.23
C PRO A 73 -11.17 -6.16 11.83
N ASN A 74 -11.85 -7.24 11.44
CA ASN A 74 -12.16 -7.48 10.04
C ASN A 74 -13.57 -6.90 9.79
N THR A 75 -13.65 -5.77 9.12
CA THR A 75 -14.91 -5.02 8.92
C THR A 75 -15.67 -5.58 7.71
N ASP A 76 -16.09 -6.84 7.76
CA ASP A 76 -16.87 -7.51 6.70
C ASP A 76 -16.06 -8.01 5.47
N CYS A 77 -14.73 -8.04 5.52
CA CYS A 77 -13.90 -8.58 4.45
C CYS A 77 -13.78 -10.12 4.49
N LYS A 78 -14.85 -10.80 4.05
CA LYS A 78 -14.90 -12.27 3.94
C LYS A 78 -14.13 -12.84 2.75
N SER A 79 -14.12 -12.14 1.61
CA SER A 79 -13.45 -12.61 0.40
C SER A 79 -12.54 -11.51 -0.15
N PRO A 80 -11.24 -11.77 -0.34
CA PRO A 80 -10.35 -10.83 -1.01
C PRO A 80 -10.73 -10.71 -2.49
N MET A 81 -10.29 -9.62 -3.12
CA MET A 81 -10.42 -9.45 -4.56
C MET A 81 -9.60 -10.50 -5.33
N SER A 82 -10.02 -10.79 -6.56
CA SER A 82 -9.32 -11.70 -7.45
C SER A 82 -7.91 -11.16 -7.79
N SER A 83 -7.03 -12.04 -8.27
CA SER A 83 -5.69 -11.63 -8.68
C SER A 83 -5.73 -10.63 -9.85
N GLU A 84 -6.65 -10.83 -10.80
CA GLU A 84 -6.84 -9.94 -11.94
C GLU A 84 -7.33 -8.55 -11.52
N ASP A 85 -8.32 -8.48 -10.62
CA ASP A 85 -8.81 -7.21 -10.07
C ASP A 85 -7.70 -6.48 -9.30
N PHE A 86 -6.90 -7.24 -8.54
CA PHE A 86 -5.78 -6.71 -7.80
C PHE A 86 -4.70 -6.14 -8.71
N GLU A 87 -4.31 -6.83 -9.78
CA GLU A 87 -3.33 -6.34 -10.74
C GLU A 87 -3.79 -5.02 -11.37
N ASN A 88 -5.04 -4.97 -11.83
CA ASN A 88 -5.65 -3.75 -12.37
C ASN A 88 -5.68 -2.61 -11.35
N PHE A 89 -5.92 -2.92 -10.08
CA PHE A 89 -5.90 -1.94 -9.00
C PHE A 89 -4.48 -1.48 -8.65
N ALA A 90 -3.51 -2.40 -8.60
CA ALA A 90 -2.12 -2.11 -8.31
C ALA A 90 -1.52 -1.20 -9.40
N LEU A 91 -1.84 -1.44 -10.68
CA LEU A 91 -1.43 -0.55 -11.79
C LEU A 91 -1.96 0.88 -11.59
N LYS A 92 -3.18 1.07 -11.10
CA LYS A 92 -3.73 2.41 -10.80
C LYS A 92 -3.00 3.12 -9.68
N ILE A 93 -2.45 2.37 -8.72
CA ILE A 93 -1.62 2.92 -7.64
C ILE A 93 -0.23 3.28 -8.20
N LEU A 94 0.38 2.37 -8.98
CA LEU A 94 1.71 2.55 -9.57
C LEU A 94 1.79 3.73 -10.55
N ASP A 95 0.69 4.05 -11.22
CA ASP A 95 0.54 5.23 -12.07
C ASP A 95 0.64 6.57 -11.30
N LYS A 96 0.65 6.54 -9.96
CA LYS A 96 0.78 7.74 -9.13
C LYS A 96 2.23 8.09 -8.85
N ALA A 97 2.49 9.39 -8.94
CA ALA A 97 3.84 9.97 -8.92
C ALA A 97 4.55 9.82 -7.57
N ASP A 98 3.81 9.89 -6.47
CA ASP A 98 4.35 9.90 -5.12
C ASP A 98 3.48 9.09 -4.13
N ASP A 99 4.05 8.80 -2.97
CA ASP A 99 3.41 8.04 -1.89
C ASP A 99 2.08 8.64 -1.46
N ASP A 100 1.95 9.97 -1.39
CA ASP A 100 0.71 10.64 -0.97
C ASP A 100 -0.41 10.44 -1.99
N ALA A 101 -0.08 10.54 -3.28
CA ALA A 101 -1.00 10.26 -4.37
C ALA A 101 -1.43 8.78 -4.39
N ARG A 102 -0.50 7.85 -4.11
CA ARG A 102 -0.79 6.41 -3.95
C ARG A 102 -1.75 6.18 -2.78
N LEU A 103 -1.47 6.76 -1.62
CA LEU A 103 -2.31 6.66 -0.42
C LEU A 103 -3.71 7.27 -0.61
N LYS A 104 -3.81 8.37 -1.38
CA LYS A 104 -5.12 8.97 -1.74
C LYS A 104 -5.98 8.02 -2.58
N VAL A 105 -5.40 7.33 -3.56
CA VAL A 105 -6.12 6.31 -4.35
C VAL A 105 -6.58 5.19 -3.44
N LEU A 106 -5.70 4.72 -2.56
CA LEU A 106 -6.00 3.63 -1.64
C LEU A 106 -7.15 3.99 -0.68
N THR A 107 -7.08 5.17 -0.06
CA THR A 107 -8.09 5.66 0.89
C THR A 107 -9.47 5.82 0.26
N LYS A 108 -9.54 6.25 -1.01
CA LYS A 108 -10.80 6.40 -1.75
C LYS A 108 -11.48 5.07 -2.07
N ASN A 109 -10.70 4.00 -2.24
CA ASN A 109 -11.21 2.72 -2.73
C ASN A 109 -11.28 1.63 -1.66
N LYS A 110 -10.60 1.80 -0.52
CA LYS A 110 -10.47 0.74 0.50
C LYS A 110 -11.80 0.18 1.00
N GLY A 111 -12.84 1.00 1.17
CA GLY A 111 -14.09 0.57 1.81
C GLY A 111 -14.96 -0.39 0.99
N ARG A 112 -14.55 -0.72 -0.24
CA ARG A 112 -15.25 -1.67 -1.13
C ARG A 112 -14.37 -2.87 -1.49
N LEU A 113 -13.13 -2.88 -1.02
CA LEU A 113 -12.09 -3.74 -1.53
C LEU A 113 -11.46 -4.50 -0.38
N CYS A 114 -11.45 -5.83 -0.52
CA CYS A 114 -10.81 -6.71 0.42
C CYS A 114 -9.51 -7.23 -0.17
N PHE A 115 -8.49 -7.34 0.67
CA PHE A 115 -7.15 -7.73 0.28
C PHE A 115 -6.72 -8.98 1.05
N THR A 116 -5.82 -9.75 0.45
CA THR A 116 -4.98 -10.68 1.21
C THR A 116 -3.79 -9.92 1.81
N THR A 117 -3.19 -10.50 2.85
CA THR A 117 -1.98 -9.96 3.47
C THR A 117 -0.85 -9.82 2.46
N GLU A 118 -0.72 -10.76 1.52
CA GLU A 118 0.28 -10.67 0.45
C GLU A 118 -0.03 -9.53 -0.55
N GLN A 119 -1.30 -9.30 -0.89
CA GLN A 119 -1.69 -8.14 -1.70
C GLN A 119 -1.34 -6.82 -0.99
N VAL A 120 -1.58 -6.72 0.33
CA VAL A 120 -1.16 -5.57 1.14
C VAL A 120 0.37 -5.41 1.11
N ARG A 121 1.12 -6.51 1.24
CA ARG A 121 2.59 -6.50 1.13
C ARG A 121 3.06 -5.94 -0.19
N ILE A 122 2.46 -6.37 -1.30
CA ILE A 122 2.79 -5.90 -2.64
C ILE A 122 2.53 -4.40 -2.74
N ILE A 123 1.35 -3.93 -2.32
CA ILE A 123 1.06 -2.49 -2.32
C ILE A 123 2.10 -1.73 -1.49
N ALA A 124 2.36 -2.15 -0.25
CA ALA A 124 3.30 -1.49 0.64
C ALA A 124 4.72 -1.41 0.05
N ASN A 125 5.23 -2.48 -0.58
CA ASN A 125 6.56 -2.47 -1.19
C ASN A 125 6.69 -1.50 -2.37
N ASN A 126 5.58 -1.10 -2.98
CA ASN A 126 5.54 -0.07 -4.02
C ASN A 126 5.51 1.35 -3.45
N LEU A 127 5.62 1.55 -2.12
CA LEU A 127 5.81 2.87 -1.51
C LEU A 127 7.31 3.12 -1.31
N ASP A 128 7.72 4.33 -1.64
CA ASP A 128 9.11 4.75 -1.64
C ASP A 128 9.62 4.96 -0.21
N THR A 129 8.75 5.45 0.68
CA THR A 129 9.10 5.76 2.06
C THR A 129 8.68 4.67 3.05
N GLN A 130 9.42 4.56 4.16
CA GLN A 130 9.04 3.69 5.27
C GLN A 130 7.74 4.14 5.95
N SER A 131 7.46 5.44 5.96
CA SER A 131 6.21 6.00 6.47
C SER A 131 5.03 5.62 5.57
N GLY A 132 5.19 5.72 4.24
CA GLY A 132 4.16 5.30 3.28
C GLY A 132 3.81 3.81 3.42
N ARG A 133 4.83 2.95 3.54
CA ARG A 133 4.65 1.52 3.85
C ARG A 133 3.81 1.30 5.11
N TYR A 134 4.13 2.03 6.17
CA TYR A 134 3.41 1.93 7.43
C TYR A 134 1.95 2.38 7.28
N GLU A 135 1.71 3.52 6.63
CA GLU A 135 0.35 4.03 6.42
C GLU A 135 -0.51 3.08 5.58
N VAL A 136 0.05 2.42 4.56
CA VAL A 136 -0.67 1.36 3.81
C VAL A 136 -1.11 0.24 4.74
N THR A 137 -0.19 -0.29 5.55
CA THR A 137 -0.52 -1.40 6.46
C THR A 137 -1.56 -0.97 7.51
N ARG A 138 -1.43 0.23 8.05
CA ARG A 138 -2.43 0.77 8.98
C ARG A 138 -3.80 0.91 8.33
N LEU A 139 -3.85 1.44 7.11
CA LEU A 139 -5.07 1.74 6.40
C LEU A 139 -5.85 0.48 5.99
N LEU A 140 -5.13 -0.57 5.59
CA LEU A 140 -5.69 -1.79 5.03
C LEU A 140 -5.89 -2.92 6.04
N TYR A 141 -5.45 -2.77 7.29
CA TYR A 141 -5.61 -3.79 8.31
C TYR A 141 -7.06 -4.29 8.40
N ALA A 142 -8.01 -3.36 8.48
CA ALA A 142 -9.43 -3.67 8.58
C ALA A 142 -10.06 -4.26 7.29
N GLN A 143 -9.36 -4.12 6.16
CA GLN A 143 -9.79 -4.60 4.84
C GLN A 143 -9.02 -5.84 4.41
N THR A 144 -8.32 -6.50 5.34
CA THR A 144 -7.55 -7.71 5.06
C THR A 144 -8.35 -8.94 5.48
N SER A 145 -8.56 -9.87 4.55
CA SER A 145 -9.37 -11.07 4.79
C SER A 145 -8.67 -12.13 5.64
N ASP A 146 -7.35 -12.25 5.52
CA ASP A 146 -6.52 -13.25 6.23
C ASP A 146 -5.67 -12.60 7.32
N GLN A 147 -6.31 -11.89 8.26
CA GLN A 147 -5.63 -11.13 9.33
C GLN A 147 -4.67 -11.96 10.19
N SER A 148 -4.87 -13.26 10.30
CA SER A 148 -3.93 -14.17 10.97
C SER A 148 -2.52 -14.16 10.35
N ASN A 149 -2.41 -13.83 9.06
CA ASN A 149 -1.14 -13.68 8.36
C ASN A 149 -0.55 -12.27 8.50
N TYR A 150 -1.33 -11.27 8.94
CA TYR A 150 -0.91 -9.87 8.98
C TYR A 150 0.40 -9.60 9.74
N PRO A 151 0.70 -10.28 10.86
CA PRO A 151 1.97 -10.11 11.57
C PRO A 151 3.22 -10.32 10.69
N LYS A 152 3.12 -11.09 9.59
CA LYS A 152 4.21 -11.30 8.61
C LYS A 152 4.65 -10.00 7.92
N LEU A 153 3.84 -8.94 7.94
CA LEU A 153 4.16 -7.63 7.38
C LEU A 153 5.15 -6.82 8.25
N GLU A 154 5.45 -7.24 9.48
CA GLU A 154 6.46 -6.58 10.32
C GLU A 154 7.84 -6.47 9.62
N SER A 155 8.14 -7.45 8.75
CA SER A 155 9.36 -7.51 7.94
C SER A 155 9.53 -6.33 6.97
N LEU A 156 8.46 -5.58 6.67
CA LEU A 156 8.52 -4.38 5.81
C LEU A 156 9.21 -3.20 6.50
N PHE A 157 9.34 -3.23 7.83
CA PHE A 157 9.84 -2.11 8.62
C PHE A 157 11.29 -2.32 9.04
N LYS A 158 12.15 -1.37 8.66
CA LYS A 158 13.59 -1.42 8.99
C LYS A 158 13.87 -1.02 10.45
N THR A 159 13.15 -0.03 10.98
CA THR A 159 13.42 0.55 12.29
C THR A 159 12.56 -0.07 13.38
N ALA A 160 13.12 -0.17 14.60
CA ALA A 160 12.38 -0.65 15.78
C ALA A 160 11.13 0.20 16.07
N TYR A 161 11.22 1.52 15.84
CA TYR A 161 10.10 2.44 16.00
C TYR A 161 8.88 2.02 15.17
N LEU A 162 9.07 1.78 13.86
CA LEU A 162 7.97 1.41 12.97
C LEU A 162 7.46 -0.01 13.25
N LYS A 163 8.35 -0.95 13.62
CA LYS A 163 7.92 -2.28 14.06
C LYS A 163 7.03 -2.20 15.30
N ASN A 164 7.38 -1.36 16.27
CA ASN A 164 6.58 -1.17 17.48
C ASN A 164 5.24 -0.51 17.15
N LYS A 165 5.22 0.53 16.30
CA LYS A 165 3.99 1.14 15.80
C LYS A 165 3.09 0.15 15.07
N PHE A 166 3.68 -0.74 14.26
CA PHE A 166 2.93 -1.80 13.59
C PHE A 166 2.29 -2.79 14.57
N LYS A 167 3.00 -3.16 15.63
CA LYS A 167 2.45 -4.02 16.70
C LYS A 167 1.26 -3.38 17.43
N GLU A 168 1.23 -2.05 17.55
CA GLU A 168 0.07 -1.32 18.10
C GLU A 168 -1.18 -1.48 17.22
N ILE A 169 -1.03 -1.68 15.90
CA ILE A 169 -2.16 -1.93 14.98
C ILE A 169 -2.76 -3.32 15.23
N LEU A 170 -1.90 -4.32 15.45
CA LEU A 170 -2.31 -5.72 15.69
C LEU A 170 -3.03 -5.88 17.03
N ASN A 171 -2.56 -5.15 18.04
CA ASN A 171 -3.06 -5.19 19.41
C ASN A 171 -3.48 -3.77 19.82
N PRO A 172 -4.59 -3.24 19.29
CA PRO A 172 -5.07 -1.93 19.72
C PRO A 172 -5.31 -1.98 21.23
N LYS A 173 -4.66 -1.09 21.97
CA LYS A 173 -4.91 -0.93 23.40
C LYS A 173 -6.40 -0.56 23.55
N GLN A 174 -7.16 -1.42 24.22
CA GLN A 174 -8.57 -1.21 24.52
C GLN A 174 -8.76 -0.04 25.47
#